data_AF-A0A1V5BC04-F1
#
_entry.id   AF-A0A1V5BC04-F1
#
_cell.length_a   1.000
_cell.length_b   1.000
_cell.length_c   1.000
_cell.angle_alpha   90.00
_cell.angle_beta   90.00
_cell.angle_gamma   90.00
#
_symmetry.space_group_name_H-M   'P 1'
#
loop_
_entity.id
_entity.type
_entity.pdbx_description
1 polymer ?
#
loop_
_entity_poly.entity_id
_entity_poly.type
_entity_poly.pdbx_seq_one_letter_code
_entity_poly.pdbx_strand_id
1 'polypeptide(L)'
;MKKATTPIILCSFLNRVVPLIRENQILQSREKEEVGMAQQSNIAKGEMNTNISISPEPAVVKEVFSAWLSDGNAKKYAPAVYLACIDKVSAYLIRRKIYTDNLWQLTNYDLFKFVYDKAVNDKLFRAMDKKTYATFVQVGQAFLKFLKSKPSFINTTSQHLVNPQMNEQVTIKETIINILQSSKHGLTVKEIYDQIVEKNLYSFGAQNPLNVIRVEIERACEGSNYTIRASKNSFRYTKNKEDEKVYFLLTETPVDDTSKYSISVCTDESNAPDSIIKVLAEDYSSGFIFNATAVRLLSDKTGVEIDANMQATLKQAMFRRSDDLYFLPDVVADVETQERIIDFADRLLDEYGCFEVSELYAFFIDNLNEKCIDDLENFEAFYEFINKRGVRCVGSNGTRIARVQSKSIRELFLDIASKVIEIANDEYSGVVSEDDLRNRFPAFSAELLASIIKEYAEELVKTEINGITCYQTLDALGLPDEFSDTLVEVLAQLDDLGLTPSEEVLHTALSLRLGVNFKAEYNIPDDRTYRRLIATYYKDAPKREWKYGKFAEVLD
;
A
#
# COMPACT_ATOMS: atom_id res chain seq x y z
N MET A 1 -25.75 -11.51 -66.58
CA MET A 1 -25.34 -12.93 -66.49
C MET A 1 -24.04 -12.99 -65.69
N LYS A 2 -24.12 -13.15 -64.35
CA LYS A 2 -23.68 -14.35 -63.60
C LYS A 2 -22.43 -15.04 -64.18
N LYS A 3 -21.29 -14.92 -63.49
CA LYS A 3 -20.83 -15.91 -62.50
C LYS A 3 -19.75 -15.32 -61.59
N ALA A 4 -20.02 -15.44 -60.29
CA ALA A 4 -19.09 -15.20 -59.20
C ALA A 4 -18.20 -16.43 -59.02
N THR A 5 -16.91 -16.18 -58.78
CA THR A 5 -15.91 -17.16 -58.34
C THR A 5 -15.15 -16.42 -57.24
N THR A 6 -15.59 -16.50 -55.98
CA THR A 6 -15.07 -17.46 -54.97
C THR A 6 -16.21 -17.85 -54.00
N PRO A 7 -16.22 -19.05 -53.37
CA PRO A 7 -15.35 -19.32 -52.22
C PRO A 7 -14.95 -20.81 -52.04
N ILE A 8 -13.68 -21.16 -52.25
CA ILE A 8 -13.14 -22.46 -51.79
C ILE A 8 -12.21 -22.27 -50.56
N ILE A 9 -11.69 -21.07 -50.33
CA ILE A 9 -10.74 -20.80 -49.24
C ILE A 9 -11.45 -20.50 -47.89
N LEU A 10 -12.67 -19.93 -47.91
CA LEU A 10 -13.43 -19.65 -46.68
C LEU A 10 -13.98 -20.94 -46.02
N CYS A 11 -14.23 -21.98 -46.83
CA CYS A 11 -14.81 -23.25 -46.36
C CYS A 11 -13.78 -24.16 -45.68
N SER A 12 -12.52 -24.13 -46.11
CA SER A 12 -11.43 -24.86 -45.42
C SER A 12 -11.02 -24.19 -44.10
N PHE A 13 -11.17 -22.86 -44.01
CA PHE A 13 -10.88 -22.09 -42.80
C PHE A 13 -11.96 -22.29 -41.71
N LEU A 14 -13.25 -22.26 -42.07
CA LEU A 14 -14.35 -22.48 -41.14
C LEU A 14 -14.44 -23.92 -40.61
N ASN A 15 -14.09 -24.92 -41.43
CA ASN A 15 -14.13 -26.34 -41.03
C ASN A 15 -13.06 -26.74 -39.99
N ARG A 16 -12.03 -25.91 -39.76
CA ARG A 16 -11.02 -26.13 -38.71
C ARG A 16 -11.33 -25.43 -37.37
N VAL A 17 -12.15 -24.36 -37.39
CA VAL A 17 -12.36 -23.48 -36.21
C VAL A 17 -13.56 -23.92 -35.36
N VAL A 18 -14.60 -24.46 -35.97
CA VAL A 18 -15.85 -24.85 -35.27
C VAL A 18 -15.67 -25.95 -34.19
N PRO A 19 -14.78 -26.95 -34.34
CA PRO A 19 -14.57 -27.95 -33.28
C PRO A 19 -13.90 -27.39 -32.02
N LEU A 20 -12.97 -26.44 -32.15
CA LEU A 20 -12.19 -25.86 -31.04
C LEU A 20 -13.01 -24.96 -30.12
N ILE A 21 -14.04 -24.31 -30.64
CA ILE A 21 -14.97 -23.48 -29.85
C ILE A 21 -15.90 -24.36 -28.98
N ARG A 22 -16.19 -25.57 -29.44
CA ARG A 22 -17.09 -26.51 -28.75
C ARG A 22 -16.42 -27.19 -27.55
N GLU A 23 -15.12 -27.46 -27.63
CA GLU A 23 -14.35 -28.05 -26.51
C GLU A 23 -14.14 -27.06 -25.36
N ASN A 24 -13.94 -25.77 -25.65
CA ASN A 24 -13.77 -24.73 -24.63
C ASN A 24 -15.04 -24.46 -23.81
N GLN A 25 -16.23 -24.57 -24.43
CA GLN A 25 -17.50 -24.40 -23.73
C GLN A 25 -17.83 -25.56 -22.77
N ILE A 26 -17.33 -26.77 -23.04
CA ILE A 26 -17.54 -27.98 -22.21
C ILE A 26 -16.65 -27.97 -20.96
N LEU A 27 -15.45 -27.37 -21.04
CA LEU A 27 -14.54 -27.24 -19.90
C LEU A 27 -15.05 -26.21 -18.87
N GLN A 28 -15.61 -25.09 -19.35
CA GLN A 28 -16.17 -24.04 -18.48
C GLN A 28 -17.46 -24.43 -17.76
N SER A 29 -18.18 -25.46 -18.24
CA SER A 29 -19.38 -25.96 -17.56
C SER A 29 -19.05 -26.94 -16.44
N ARG A 30 -17.91 -27.65 -16.51
CA ARG A 30 -17.48 -28.61 -15.49
C ARG A 30 -16.90 -27.97 -14.23
N GLU A 31 -16.31 -26.78 -14.32
CA GLU A 31 -15.77 -26.05 -13.16
C GLU A 31 -16.86 -25.38 -12.29
N LYS A 32 -18.11 -25.30 -12.76
CA LYS A 32 -19.21 -24.66 -12.02
C LYS A 32 -20.06 -25.63 -11.17
N GLU A 33 -19.90 -26.95 -11.31
CA GLU A 33 -20.68 -27.93 -10.55
C GLU A 33 -19.98 -28.46 -9.27
N GLU A 34 -18.68 -28.24 -9.09
CA GLU A 34 -17.94 -28.77 -7.92
C GLU A 34 -17.91 -27.84 -6.68
N VAL A 35 -18.46 -26.63 -6.76
CA VAL A 35 -18.41 -25.63 -5.66
C VAL A 35 -19.64 -25.67 -4.73
N GLY A 36 -20.64 -26.52 -5.02
CA GLY A 36 -21.92 -26.51 -4.31
C GLY A 36 -22.26 -27.83 -3.61
N MET A 37 -21.57 -28.23 -2.54
CA MET A 37 -22.10 -29.18 -1.53
C MET A 37 -21.13 -29.41 -0.37
N ALA A 38 -21.41 -28.85 0.82
CA ALA A 38 -21.32 -29.52 2.15
C ALA A 38 -21.37 -28.52 3.33
N GLN A 39 -22.50 -28.45 4.04
CA GLN A 39 -22.61 -27.91 5.42
C GLN A 39 -23.74 -28.65 6.17
N GLN A 40 -23.42 -29.26 7.32
CA GLN A 40 -24.27 -29.55 8.52
C GLN A 40 -23.46 -30.47 9.48
N SER A 41 -22.98 -29.98 10.64
CA SER A 41 -23.60 -29.90 11.99
C SER A 41 -23.20 -31.06 12.94
N ASN A 42 -22.55 -30.77 14.09
CA ASN A 42 -23.06 -31.04 15.46
C ASN A 42 -22.02 -30.93 16.61
N ILE A 43 -22.60 -30.73 17.80
CA ILE A 43 -22.12 -30.24 19.10
C ILE A 43 -21.68 -31.38 20.06
N ALA A 44 -20.65 -31.14 20.91
CA ALA A 44 -20.59 -31.41 22.38
C ALA A 44 -19.27 -32.02 22.95
N LYS A 45 -18.74 -31.36 24.02
CA LYS A 45 -17.88 -31.82 25.16
C LYS A 45 -16.47 -32.37 24.81
N GLY A 46 -15.33 -31.95 25.37
CA GLY A 46 -14.97 -31.23 26.60
C GLY A 46 -13.98 -32.10 27.39
N GLU A 47 -12.67 -31.80 27.37
CA GLU A 47 -11.66 -32.11 28.42
C GLU A 47 -10.26 -31.54 28.05
N MET A 48 -9.64 -30.86 29.01
CA MET A 48 -8.36 -30.14 28.92
C MET A 48 -7.15 -31.10 28.80
N ASN A 49 -6.20 -30.79 27.92
CA ASN A 49 -4.78 -31.11 28.11
C ASN A 49 -3.90 -30.12 27.32
N THR A 50 -3.17 -29.29 28.05
CA THR A 50 -2.19 -28.31 27.55
C THR A 50 -0.86 -28.98 27.22
N ASN A 51 -0.43 -28.92 25.95
CA ASN A 51 0.97 -29.13 25.53
C ASN A 51 1.32 -28.10 24.45
N ILE A 52 2.24 -27.18 24.78
CA ILE A 52 2.72 -26.09 23.92
C ILE A 52 3.76 -26.67 22.93
N SER A 53 3.51 -26.54 21.63
CA SER A 53 4.45 -26.90 20.55
C SER A 53 5.21 -25.66 20.10
N ILE A 54 6.53 -25.63 20.27
CA ILE A 54 7.40 -24.53 19.88
C ILE A 54 7.93 -24.82 18.47
N SER A 55 7.53 -24.00 17.48
CA SER A 55 8.16 -23.98 16.15
C SER A 55 9.55 -23.35 16.27
N PRO A 56 10.58 -23.87 15.57
CA PRO A 56 11.93 -23.30 15.63
C PRO A 56 11.95 -21.85 15.09
N GLU A 57 12.82 -21.03 15.70
CA GLU A 57 13.02 -19.63 15.33
C GLU A 57 13.57 -19.50 13.88
N PRO A 58 13.11 -18.50 13.08
CA PRO A 58 13.59 -18.27 11.72
C PRO A 58 15.12 -18.27 11.57
N ALA A 59 15.84 -17.69 12.54
CA ALA A 59 17.30 -17.62 12.54
C ALA A 59 17.95 -19.01 12.54
N VAL A 60 17.42 -19.95 13.33
CA VAL A 60 17.95 -21.31 13.44
C VAL A 60 17.81 -22.06 12.12
N VAL A 61 16.65 -21.97 11.46
CA VAL A 61 16.42 -22.63 10.17
C VAL A 61 17.37 -22.07 9.10
N LYS A 62 17.57 -20.75 9.10
CA LYS A 62 18.46 -20.05 8.19
C LYS A 62 19.93 -20.46 8.37
N GLU A 63 20.40 -20.55 9.62
CA GLU A 63 21.76 -21.00 9.95
C GLU A 63 22.00 -22.45 9.53
N VAL A 64 21.07 -23.35 9.86
CA VAL A 64 21.20 -24.78 9.53
C VAL A 64 21.14 -25.00 8.01
N PHE A 65 20.30 -24.25 7.30
CA PHE A 65 20.29 -24.30 5.83
C PHE A 65 21.60 -23.75 5.24
N SER A 66 22.16 -22.68 5.80
CA SER A 66 23.44 -22.13 5.37
C SER A 66 24.59 -23.12 5.54
N ALA A 67 24.62 -23.84 6.68
CA ALA A 67 25.58 -24.91 6.91
C ALA A 67 25.41 -26.04 5.89
N TRP A 68 24.17 -26.50 5.69
CA TRP A 68 23.85 -27.54 4.71
C TRP A 68 24.29 -27.16 3.29
N LEU A 69 24.12 -25.90 2.88
CA LEU A 69 24.61 -25.40 1.59
C LEU A 69 26.14 -25.41 1.51
N SER A 70 26.82 -25.04 2.60
CA SER A 70 28.28 -25.01 2.71
C SER A 70 28.90 -26.42 2.65
N ASP A 71 28.16 -27.45 3.03
CA ASP A 71 28.54 -28.87 2.92
C ASP A 71 28.46 -29.41 1.47
N GLY A 72 28.54 -28.53 0.47
CA GLY A 72 28.57 -28.89 -0.96
C GLY A 72 27.19 -29.04 -1.61
N ASN A 73 26.11 -28.68 -0.93
CA ASN A 73 24.75 -28.72 -1.51
C ASN A 73 24.39 -27.46 -2.32
N ALA A 74 25.19 -26.40 -2.22
CA ALA A 74 25.12 -25.25 -3.11
C ALA A 74 25.66 -25.60 -4.50
N LYS A 75 24.80 -25.56 -5.54
CA LYS A 75 25.19 -25.99 -6.90
C LYS A 75 25.59 -24.84 -7.81
N LYS A 76 24.76 -23.79 -7.86
CA LYS A 76 24.87 -22.73 -8.87
C LYS A 76 25.34 -21.39 -8.31
N TYR A 77 25.00 -21.11 -7.06
CA TYR A 77 25.25 -19.81 -6.43
C TYR A 77 25.98 -20.00 -5.10
N ALA A 78 26.64 -18.94 -4.62
CA ALA A 78 27.18 -18.94 -3.27
C ALA A 78 26.05 -19.04 -2.22
N PRO A 79 26.28 -19.66 -1.04
CA PRO A 79 25.24 -19.82 -0.01
C PRO A 79 24.50 -18.52 0.35
N ALA A 80 25.21 -17.38 0.43
CA ALA A 80 24.62 -16.07 0.68
C ALA A 80 23.52 -15.67 -0.32
N VAL A 81 23.64 -16.07 -1.60
CA VAL A 81 22.64 -15.80 -2.64
C VAL A 81 21.36 -16.61 -2.40
N TYR A 82 21.47 -17.84 -1.91
CA TYR A 82 20.30 -18.65 -1.55
C TYR A 82 19.53 -17.99 -0.40
N LEU A 83 20.24 -17.56 0.64
CA LEU A 83 19.63 -16.92 1.81
C LEU A 83 18.93 -15.62 1.42
N ALA A 84 19.64 -14.72 0.73
CA ALA A 84 19.08 -13.45 0.28
C ALA A 84 17.89 -13.64 -0.68
N CYS A 85 17.91 -14.68 -1.52
CA CYS A 85 16.79 -15.01 -2.39
C CYS A 85 15.54 -15.42 -1.60
N ILE A 86 15.68 -16.29 -0.58
CA ILE A 86 14.53 -16.68 0.26
C ILE A 86 14.01 -15.48 1.07
N ASP A 87 14.88 -14.61 1.59
CA ASP A 87 14.47 -13.38 2.29
C ASP A 87 13.62 -12.48 1.37
N LYS A 88 14.10 -12.22 0.15
CA LYS A 88 13.39 -11.39 -0.84
C LYS A 88 12.04 -11.97 -1.22
N VAL A 89 11.99 -13.27 -1.51
CA VAL A 89 10.73 -13.93 -1.88
C VAL A 89 9.77 -13.99 -0.71
N SER A 90 10.27 -14.20 0.52
CA SER A 90 9.44 -14.13 1.71
C SER A 90 8.80 -12.75 1.87
N ALA A 91 9.59 -11.67 1.73
CA ALA A 91 9.07 -10.31 1.79
C ALA A 91 8.02 -10.04 0.69
N TYR A 92 8.27 -10.53 -0.53
CA TYR A 92 7.30 -10.44 -1.63
C TYR A 92 5.97 -11.13 -1.29
N LEU A 93 6.01 -12.38 -0.82
CA LEU A 93 4.81 -13.18 -0.53
C LEU A 93 3.97 -12.57 0.60
N ILE A 94 4.64 -12.05 1.65
CA ILE A 94 3.99 -11.35 2.77
C ILE A 94 3.33 -10.07 2.30
N ARG A 95 4.09 -9.23 1.57
CA ARG A 95 3.57 -7.96 1.03
C ARG A 95 2.36 -8.18 0.14
N ARG A 96 2.39 -9.22 -0.70
CA ARG A 96 1.29 -9.59 -1.60
C ARG A 96 0.18 -10.39 -0.93
N LYS A 97 0.27 -10.67 0.38
CA LYS A 97 -0.68 -11.48 1.14
C LYS A 97 -0.91 -12.88 0.52
N ILE A 98 0.07 -13.38 -0.23
CA ILE A 98 0.05 -14.75 -0.79
C ILE A 98 0.32 -15.76 0.33
N TYR A 99 1.15 -15.37 1.29
CA TYR A 99 1.45 -16.12 2.51
C TYR A 99 1.80 -15.15 3.65
N THR A 100 1.40 -15.44 4.88
CA THR A 100 1.51 -14.49 6.01
C THR A 100 2.82 -14.58 6.77
N ASP A 101 3.43 -15.77 6.83
CA ASP A 101 4.58 -16.01 7.68
C ASP A 101 5.88 -15.96 6.87
N ASN A 102 7.00 -15.83 7.58
CA ASN A 102 8.30 -15.84 6.94
C ASN A 102 8.61 -17.25 6.40
N LEU A 103 9.16 -17.35 5.18
CA LEU A 103 9.51 -18.64 4.58
C LEU A 103 10.48 -19.47 5.43
N TRP A 104 11.31 -18.83 6.26
CA TRP A 104 12.19 -19.52 7.21
C TRP A 104 11.45 -20.23 8.35
N GLN A 105 10.18 -19.91 8.59
CA GLN A 105 9.33 -20.61 9.57
C GLN A 105 8.76 -21.91 9.01
N LEU A 106 8.85 -22.12 7.69
CA LEU A 106 8.32 -23.29 7.00
C LEU A 106 9.29 -24.47 7.10
N THR A 107 9.19 -25.22 8.19
CA THR A 107 9.97 -26.45 8.41
C THR A 107 9.26 -27.70 7.90
N ASN A 108 7.96 -27.63 7.63
CA ASN A 108 7.20 -28.72 7.03
C ASN A 108 7.39 -28.72 5.50
N TYR A 109 7.81 -29.87 4.96
CA TYR A 109 8.07 -30.06 3.53
C TYR A 109 6.84 -29.77 2.66
N ASP A 110 5.67 -30.30 3.00
CA ASP A 110 4.46 -30.19 2.20
C ASP A 110 3.93 -28.76 2.21
N LEU A 111 4.02 -28.08 3.36
CA LEU A 111 3.63 -26.68 3.49
C LEU A 111 4.57 -25.76 2.68
N PHE A 112 5.89 -25.93 2.79
CA PHE A 112 6.82 -25.18 1.95
C PHE A 112 6.61 -25.49 0.46
N LYS A 113 6.33 -26.75 0.09
CA LYS A 113 6.05 -27.13 -1.29
C LYS A 113 4.82 -26.40 -1.84
N PHE A 114 3.74 -26.34 -1.07
CA PHE A 114 2.55 -25.59 -1.45
C PHE A 114 2.85 -24.11 -1.69
N VAL A 115 3.60 -23.47 -0.78
CA VAL A 115 3.98 -22.06 -0.91
C VAL A 115 4.93 -21.83 -2.09
N TYR A 116 5.90 -22.73 -2.29
CA TYR A 116 6.82 -22.71 -3.44
C TYR A 116 6.06 -22.83 -4.76
N ASP A 117 5.13 -23.78 -4.88
CA ASP A 117 4.34 -23.98 -6.09
C ASP A 117 3.46 -22.74 -6.37
N LYS A 118 2.90 -22.10 -5.33
CA LYS A 118 2.20 -20.80 -5.50
C LYS A 118 3.14 -19.71 -6.02
N ALA A 119 4.30 -19.54 -5.40
CA ALA A 119 5.25 -18.49 -5.77
C ALA A 119 5.79 -18.67 -7.20
N VAL A 120 6.10 -19.90 -7.63
CA VAL A 120 6.61 -20.18 -8.98
C VAL A 120 5.52 -20.00 -10.05
N ASN A 121 4.26 -20.23 -9.72
CA ASN A 121 3.15 -20.01 -10.64
C ASN A 121 2.62 -18.56 -10.63
N ASP A 122 3.16 -17.68 -9.79
CA ASP A 122 2.76 -16.29 -9.71
C ASP A 122 3.37 -15.47 -10.87
N LYS A 123 2.53 -15.19 -11.88
CA LYS A 123 2.93 -14.43 -13.07
C LYS A 123 3.48 -13.03 -12.72
N LEU A 124 2.92 -12.37 -11.71
CA LEU A 124 3.34 -11.04 -11.29
C LEU A 124 4.76 -11.07 -10.71
N PHE A 125 5.07 -12.02 -9.81
CA PHE A 125 6.40 -12.19 -9.25
C PHE A 125 7.46 -12.37 -10.33
N ARG A 126 7.15 -13.21 -11.32
CA ARG A 126 8.01 -13.46 -12.48
C ARG A 126 8.26 -12.20 -13.30
N ALA A 127 7.26 -11.32 -13.41
CA ALA A 127 7.35 -10.10 -14.20
C ALA A 127 8.13 -9.00 -13.46
N MET A 128 7.83 -8.74 -12.19
CA MET A 128 8.40 -7.65 -11.41
C MET A 128 9.87 -7.87 -11.02
N ASP A 129 10.30 -9.12 -10.81
CA ASP A 129 11.68 -9.44 -10.45
C ASP A 129 12.12 -10.73 -11.14
N LYS A 130 12.30 -10.63 -12.46
CA LYS A 130 12.69 -11.75 -13.34
C LYS A 130 13.95 -12.47 -12.82
N LYS A 131 14.90 -11.71 -12.27
CA LYS A 131 16.17 -12.23 -11.74
C LYS A 131 15.97 -13.01 -10.44
N THR A 132 15.25 -12.46 -9.46
CA THR A 132 14.96 -13.17 -8.21
C THR A 132 14.05 -14.36 -8.46
N TYR A 133 13.05 -14.25 -9.35
CA TYR A 133 12.22 -15.38 -9.77
C TYR A 133 13.07 -16.53 -10.35
N ALA A 134 13.92 -16.25 -11.34
CA ALA A 134 14.74 -17.28 -11.97
C ALA A 134 15.70 -17.94 -10.97
N THR A 135 16.20 -17.16 -10.02
CA THR A 135 17.02 -17.66 -8.91
C THR A 135 16.20 -18.53 -7.96
N PHE A 136 15.00 -18.09 -7.59
CA PHE A 136 14.11 -18.75 -6.64
C PHE A 136 13.62 -20.12 -7.12
N VAL A 137 13.38 -20.29 -8.43
CA VAL A 137 13.03 -21.59 -9.00
C VAL A 137 14.05 -22.66 -8.58
N GLN A 138 15.34 -22.31 -8.53
CA GLN A 138 16.40 -23.24 -8.12
C GLN A 138 16.63 -23.25 -6.61
N VAL A 139 16.62 -22.08 -5.97
CA VAL A 139 16.82 -21.94 -4.51
C VAL A 139 15.72 -22.64 -3.73
N GLY A 140 14.45 -22.45 -4.12
CA GLY A 140 13.31 -23.12 -3.49
C GLY A 140 13.35 -24.64 -3.66
N GLN A 141 13.83 -25.15 -4.80
CA GLN A 141 14.08 -26.60 -4.97
C GLN A 141 15.20 -27.11 -4.05
N ALA A 142 16.25 -26.33 -3.83
CA ALA A 142 17.29 -26.69 -2.88
C ALA A 142 16.75 -26.71 -1.45
N PHE A 143 15.91 -25.73 -1.07
CA PHE A 143 15.27 -25.72 0.24
C PHE A 143 14.30 -26.89 0.43
N LEU A 144 13.53 -27.26 -0.60
CA LEU A 144 12.71 -28.47 -0.60
C LEU A 144 13.55 -29.75 -0.36
N LYS A 145 14.73 -29.85 -0.98
CA LYS A 145 15.66 -30.97 -0.77
C LYS A 145 16.22 -30.97 0.65
N PHE A 146 16.56 -29.79 1.17
CA PHE A 146 16.98 -29.62 2.55
C PHE A 146 15.90 -30.11 3.52
N LEU A 147 14.65 -29.68 3.38
CA LEU A 147 13.55 -30.15 4.23
C LEU A 147 13.32 -31.66 4.10
N LYS A 148 13.46 -32.26 2.90
CA LYS A 148 13.40 -33.72 2.71
C LYS A 148 14.52 -34.47 3.42
N SER A 149 15.69 -33.84 3.59
CA SER A 149 16.83 -34.47 4.28
C SER A 149 16.60 -34.62 5.80
N LYS A 150 15.48 -34.10 6.31
CA LYS A 150 15.09 -34.11 7.73
C LYS A 150 16.22 -33.56 8.62
N PRO A 151 16.58 -32.27 8.47
CA PRO A 151 17.57 -31.62 9.32
C PRO A 151 17.21 -31.77 10.81
N SER A 152 18.23 -31.75 11.66
CA SER A 152 18.17 -32.15 13.07
C SER A 152 17.06 -31.49 13.90
N PHE A 153 16.61 -30.28 13.54
CA PHE A 153 15.50 -29.60 14.22
C PHE A 153 14.09 -30.16 13.88
N ILE A 154 13.93 -30.97 12.81
CA ILE A 154 12.65 -31.58 12.41
C ILE A 154 12.30 -32.79 13.31
N ASN A 155 13.28 -33.35 14.02
CA ASN A 155 13.07 -34.50 14.91
C ASN A 155 12.25 -34.17 16.18
N THR A 156 12.02 -32.90 16.49
CA THR A 156 11.25 -32.49 17.67
C THR A 156 9.73 -32.40 17.41
N THR A 157 9.28 -32.44 16.14
CA THR A 157 7.87 -32.16 15.79
C THR A 157 7.14 -33.35 15.14
N SER A 158 7.78 -34.50 14.99
CA SER A 158 7.17 -35.66 14.32
C SER A 158 6.62 -36.69 15.32
N GLN A 159 5.53 -36.37 16.03
CA GLN A 159 4.57 -37.34 16.59
C GLN A 159 3.37 -36.64 17.26
N HIS A 160 2.40 -36.17 16.46
CA HIS A 160 0.94 -36.25 16.70
C HIS A 160 0.21 -35.25 15.79
N LEU A 161 -0.31 -35.74 14.66
CA LEU A 161 -1.36 -35.05 13.90
C LEU A 161 -2.36 -36.10 13.41
N VAL A 162 -3.44 -36.27 14.16
CA VAL A 162 -4.81 -36.40 13.61
C VAL A 162 -5.78 -35.81 14.64
N ASN A 163 -6.05 -34.50 14.54
CA ASN A 163 -7.41 -33.95 14.49
C ASN A 163 -7.35 -32.41 14.35
N PRO A 164 -8.03 -31.82 13.35
CA PRO A 164 -8.20 -30.38 13.27
C PRO A 164 -9.38 -29.98 14.15
N GLN A 165 -9.11 -29.49 15.36
CA GLN A 165 -10.06 -28.66 16.11
C GLN A 165 -9.41 -27.30 16.34
N MET A 166 -10.10 -26.27 15.86
CA MET A 166 -9.74 -24.87 16.05
C MET A 166 -9.61 -24.56 17.54
N ASN A 167 -8.43 -24.13 17.98
CA ASN A 167 -8.29 -23.51 19.29
C ASN A 167 -8.79 -22.06 19.21
N GLU A 168 -9.71 -21.74 20.11
CA GLU A 168 -10.24 -20.41 20.37
C GLU A 168 -9.09 -19.39 20.46
N GLN A 169 -9.18 -18.31 19.67
CA GLN A 169 -8.26 -17.18 19.74
C GLN A 169 -8.38 -16.52 21.11
N VAL A 170 -7.31 -16.53 21.90
CA VAL A 170 -7.19 -15.67 23.08
C VAL A 170 -7.31 -14.22 22.62
N THR A 171 -8.27 -13.49 23.15
CA THR A 171 -8.55 -12.10 22.73
C THR A 171 -7.57 -11.12 23.37
N ILE A 172 -7.35 -9.98 22.71
CA ILE A 172 -6.48 -8.89 23.24
C ILE A 172 -6.91 -8.51 24.67
N LYS A 173 -8.21 -8.43 24.93
CA LYS A 173 -8.78 -8.12 26.24
C LYS A 173 -8.38 -9.15 27.31
N GLU A 174 -8.48 -10.44 27.00
CA GLU A 174 -8.09 -11.51 27.94
C GLU A 174 -6.59 -11.50 28.22
N THR A 175 -5.78 -11.23 27.19
CA THR A 175 -4.33 -11.07 27.33
C THR A 175 -3.98 -9.92 28.27
N ILE A 176 -4.64 -8.75 28.12
CA ILE A 176 -4.43 -7.59 29.00
C ILE A 176 -4.85 -7.91 30.44
N ILE A 177 -5.98 -8.61 30.64
CA ILE A 177 -6.43 -9.05 31.96
C ILE A 177 -5.37 -9.94 32.61
N ASN A 178 -4.83 -10.92 31.91
CA ASN A 178 -3.80 -11.83 32.45
C ASN A 178 -2.52 -11.09 32.88
N ILE A 179 -2.11 -10.07 32.11
CA ILE A 179 -0.95 -9.23 32.44
C ILE A 179 -1.20 -8.41 33.70
N LEU A 180 -2.33 -7.71 33.76
CA LEU A 180 -2.68 -6.88 34.91
C LEU A 180 -2.97 -7.71 36.17
N GLN A 181 -3.44 -8.96 36.04
CA GLN A 181 -3.61 -9.90 37.16
C GLN A 181 -2.26 -10.35 37.74
N SER A 182 -1.26 -10.48 36.88
CA SER A 182 0.09 -10.90 37.26
C SER A 182 0.95 -9.74 37.80
N SER A 183 0.51 -8.50 37.60
CA SER A 183 1.20 -7.29 38.08
C SER A 183 0.68 -6.82 39.44
N LYS A 184 1.57 -6.43 40.35
CA LYS A 184 1.22 -5.84 41.65
C LYS A 184 0.97 -4.32 41.60
N HIS A 185 1.24 -3.68 40.47
CA HIS A 185 1.03 -2.25 40.22
C HIS A 185 0.37 -2.04 38.86
N GLY A 186 -0.26 -0.88 38.66
CA GLY A 186 -0.86 -0.54 37.38
C GLY A 186 0.22 -0.30 36.33
N LEU A 187 -0.13 -0.53 35.06
CA LEU A 187 0.79 -0.45 33.93
C LEU A 187 0.29 0.55 32.87
N THR A 188 1.21 1.22 32.19
CA THR A 188 0.89 2.05 31.02
C THR A 188 0.56 1.16 29.80
N VAL A 189 0.00 1.76 28.74
CA VAL A 189 -0.25 1.02 27.47
C VAL A 189 1.05 0.42 26.93
N LYS A 190 2.15 1.17 27.05
CA LYS A 190 3.47 0.72 26.59
C LYS A 190 3.97 -0.45 27.41
N GLU A 191 3.87 -0.40 28.74
CA GLU A 191 4.30 -1.50 29.60
C GLU A 191 3.45 -2.77 29.41
N ILE A 192 2.15 -2.59 29.16
CA ILE A 192 1.26 -3.70 28.80
C ILE A 192 1.70 -4.31 27.48
N TYR A 193 1.93 -3.50 26.45
CA TYR A 193 2.43 -3.96 25.16
C TYR A 193 3.77 -4.70 25.27
N ASP A 194 4.74 -4.10 25.96
CA ASP A 194 6.07 -4.68 26.15
C ASP A 194 5.97 -6.07 26.80
N GLN A 195 5.08 -6.24 27.79
CA GLN A 195 4.84 -7.56 28.41
C GLN A 195 4.09 -8.54 27.51
N ILE A 196 3.18 -8.08 26.63
CA ILE A 196 2.51 -8.95 25.64
C ILE A 196 3.53 -9.54 24.68
N VAL A 197 4.44 -8.69 24.20
CA VAL A 197 5.51 -9.07 23.26
C VAL A 197 6.54 -9.96 23.95
N GLU A 198 7.03 -9.58 25.13
CA GLU A 198 8.04 -10.34 25.88
C GLU A 198 7.56 -11.76 26.22
N LYS A 199 6.28 -11.90 26.61
CA LYS A 199 5.69 -13.20 26.98
C LYS A 199 5.03 -13.93 25.79
N ASN A 200 5.12 -13.39 24.57
CA ASN A 200 4.48 -13.90 23.35
C ASN A 200 2.99 -14.24 23.53
N LEU A 201 2.24 -13.39 24.24
CA LEU A 201 0.84 -13.67 24.62
C LEU A 201 -0.18 -13.29 23.53
N TYR A 202 0.21 -12.45 22.57
CA TYR A 202 -0.64 -12.03 21.45
C TYR A 202 0.20 -11.46 20.31
N SER A 203 -0.20 -11.69 19.05
CA SER A 203 0.46 -11.12 17.87
C SER A 203 -0.38 -10.00 17.27
N PHE A 204 0.18 -8.79 17.16
CA PHE A 204 -0.51 -7.64 16.59
C PHE A 204 -0.29 -7.57 15.08
N GLY A 205 -1.37 -7.64 14.30
CA GLY A 205 -1.36 -7.39 12.84
C GLY A 205 -1.60 -5.92 12.45
N ALA A 206 -1.63 -5.00 13.42
CA ALA A 206 -1.92 -3.58 13.21
C ALA A 206 -0.65 -2.75 13.06
N GLN A 207 -0.70 -1.68 12.25
CA GLN A 207 0.42 -0.75 12.08
C GLN A 207 0.79 -0.01 13.39
N ASN A 208 -0.17 0.18 14.30
CA ASN A 208 0.07 0.76 15.62
C ASN A 208 -0.53 -0.15 16.74
N PRO A 209 0.23 -1.16 17.20
CA PRO A 209 -0.20 -2.07 18.26
C PRO A 209 -0.55 -1.39 19.59
N LEU A 210 0.14 -0.29 19.93
CA LEU A 210 -0.13 0.49 21.15
C LEU A 210 -1.52 1.12 21.09
N ASN A 211 -1.93 1.64 19.94
CA ASN A 211 -3.28 2.19 19.78
C ASN A 211 -4.36 1.10 19.89
N VAL A 212 -4.10 -0.11 19.37
CA VAL A 212 -5.04 -1.25 19.52
C VAL A 212 -5.25 -1.59 20.99
N ILE A 213 -4.17 -1.69 21.78
CA ILE A 213 -4.27 -1.93 23.22
C ILE A 213 -5.00 -0.78 23.91
N ARG A 214 -4.67 0.48 23.58
CA ARG A 214 -5.32 1.66 24.15
C ARG A 214 -6.83 1.63 23.91
N VAL A 215 -7.25 1.41 22.66
CA VAL A 215 -8.68 1.35 22.30
C VAL A 215 -9.38 0.20 23.02
N GLU A 216 -8.76 -0.97 23.08
CA GLU A 216 -9.34 -2.14 23.75
C GLU A 216 -9.50 -1.93 25.27
N ILE A 217 -8.51 -1.29 25.91
CA ILE A 217 -8.59 -0.89 27.31
C ILE A 217 -9.65 0.20 27.51
N GLU A 218 -9.63 1.27 26.72
CA GLU A 218 -10.54 2.41 26.86
C GLU A 218 -12.00 2.02 26.61
N ARG A 219 -12.29 1.06 25.72
CA ARG A 219 -13.66 0.51 25.51
C ARG A 219 -14.20 -0.28 26.70
N ALA A 220 -13.32 -0.83 27.53
CA ALA A 220 -13.65 -1.62 28.70
C ALA A 220 -13.23 -0.93 30.02
N CYS A 221 -12.94 0.37 30.00
CA CYS A 221 -12.53 1.16 31.16
C CYS A 221 -13.74 1.84 31.82
N GLU A 222 -13.74 1.88 33.16
CA GLU A 222 -14.73 2.64 33.92
C GLU A 222 -14.65 4.15 33.59
N GLY A 223 -15.81 4.78 33.34
CA GLY A 223 -15.90 6.20 32.99
C GLY A 223 -15.59 6.56 31.53
N SER A 224 -15.55 5.57 30.62
CA SER A 224 -15.22 5.79 29.21
C SER A 224 -16.26 6.61 28.42
N ASN A 225 -15.77 7.57 27.62
CA ASN A 225 -16.55 8.38 26.67
C ASN A 225 -16.66 7.73 25.27
N TYR A 226 -16.20 6.49 25.10
CA TYR A 226 -16.29 5.78 23.82
C TYR A 226 -17.76 5.47 23.44
N THR A 227 -18.11 5.70 22.18
CA THR A 227 -19.45 5.47 21.60
C THR A 227 -19.82 3.98 21.53
N ILE A 228 -18.82 3.10 21.38
CA ILE A 228 -18.98 1.64 21.38
C ILE A 228 -18.34 1.09 22.65
N ARG A 229 -19.17 0.70 23.61
CA ARG A 229 -18.74 0.21 24.92
C ARG A 229 -18.69 -1.32 24.96
N ALA A 230 -17.74 -1.88 25.71
CA ALA A 230 -17.77 -3.30 26.05
C ALA A 230 -18.94 -3.59 27.01
N SER A 231 -19.48 -4.81 26.95
CA SER A 231 -20.61 -5.25 27.80
C SER A 231 -20.30 -5.30 29.30
N LYS A 232 -19.02 -5.24 29.68
CA LYS A 232 -18.55 -5.21 31.07
C LYS A 232 -17.25 -4.40 31.18
N ASN A 233 -17.23 -3.45 32.12
CA ASN A 233 -16.02 -2.72 32.50
C ASN A 233 -15.05 -3.67 33.22
N SER A 234 -13.81 -3.71 32.77
CA SER A 234 -12.76 -4.59 33.29
C SER A 234 -11.55 -3.81 33.82
N PHE A 235 -11.43 -2.53 33.47
CA PHE A 235 -10.25 -1.71 33.77
C PHE A 235 -10.64 -0.39 34.45
N ARG A 236 -9.71 0.18 35.22
CA ARG A 236 -9.72 1.57 35.71
C ARG A 236 -8.36 2.20 35.45
N TYR A 237 -8.24 3.52 35.48
CA TYR A 237 -6.94 4.19 35.36
C TYR A 237 -6.74 5.26 36.41
N THR A 238 -5.48 5.58 36.69
CA THR A 238 -5.04 6.80 37.37
C THR A 238 -3.99 7.51 36.52
N LYS A 239 -3.61 8.74 36.85
CA LYS A 239 -2.48 9.42 36.20
C LYS A 239 -1.22 9.30 37.06
N ASN A 240 -0.08 9.02 36.44
CA ASN A 240 1.22 9.02 37.13
C ASN A 240 1.76 10.46 37.28
N LYS A 241 2.98 10.60 37.82
CA LYS A 241 3.66 11.90 38.03
C LYS A 241 4.00 12.64 36.72
N GLU A 242 3.91 11.96 35.59
CA GLU A 242 4.18 12.47 34.23
C GLU A 242 2.88 12.73 33.46
N ASP A 243 1.73 12.76 34.16
CA ASP A 243 0.37 12.93 33.61
C ASP A 243 -0.08 11.79 32.67
N GLU A 244 0.66 10.66 32.60
CA GLU A 244 0.34 9.50 31.78
C GLU A 244 -0.68 8.58 32.47
N LYS A 245 -1.61 8.02 31.69
CA LYS A 245 -2.60 7.04 32.18
C LYS A 245 -1.94 5.69 32.52
N VAL A 246 -2.14 5.25 33.76
CA VAL A 246 -1.73 3.94 34.26
C VAL A 246 -2.97 3.11 34.58
N TYR A 247 -3.05 1.90 34.04
CA TYR A 247 -4.25 1.05 34.08
C TYR A 247 -4.16 -0.05 35.13
N PHE A 248 -5.29 -0.34 35.76
CA PHE A 248 -5.46 -1.37 36.78
C PHE A 248 -6.69 -2.22 36.43
N LEU A 249 -6.74 -3.44 36.95
CA LEU A 249 -7.99 -4.20 36.97
C LEU A 249 -9.00 -3.55 37.91
N LEU A 250 -10.25 -3.57 37.48
CA LEU A 250 -11.38 -3.13 38.28
C LEU A 250 -11.64 -4.18 39.37
N THR A 251 -11.01 -4.04 40.53
CA THR A 251 -11.38 -4.75 41.76
C THR A 251 -12.42 -3.92 42.52
N GLU A 252 -13.42 -4.58 43.09
CA GLU A 252 -14.41 -3.94 43.98
C GLU A 252 -13.71 -3.40 45.24
N THR A 253 -13.23 -2.14 45.18
CA THR A 253 -13.33 -1.07 46.20
C THR A 253 -12.31 0.07 45.97
N PRO A 254 -12.65 1.34 46.29
CA PRO A 254 -11.94 2.52 45.80
C PRO A 254 -11.01 3.18 46.83
N VAL A 255 -9.90 3.80 46.37
CA VAL A 255 -9.27 4.93 47.07
C VAL A 255 -8.75 5.96 46.05
N ASP A 256 -9.12 7.20 46.34
CA ASP A 256 -8.95 8.50 45.71
C ASP A 256 -7.52 9.07 45.92
N ASP A 257 -7.03 9.94 45.02
CA ASP A 257 -6.52 11.26 45.45
C ASP A 257 -6.09 12.18 44.29
N THR A 258 -6.45 13.45 44.47
CA THR A 258 -6.29 14.61 43.58
C THR A 258 -5.07 15.48 43.90
N SER A 259 -4.49 16.17 42.89
CA SER A 259 -3.90 17.56 42.94
C SER A 259 -3.05 17.82 41.67
N LYS A 260 -3.31 18.81 40.80
CA LYS A 260 -3.20 20.30 40.83
C LYS A 260 -1.78 20.89 40.65
N TYR A 261 -1.75 22.05 39.96
CA TYR A 261 -0.67 23.03 39.66
C TYR A 261 0.03 22.90 38.29
N SER A 262 0.53 23.94 37.60
CA SER A 262 0.17 25.35 37.33
C SER A 262 1.27 25.93 36.41
N ILE A 263 0.91 26.86 35.51
CA ILE A 263 1.74 27.44 34.42
C ILE A 263 2.79 28.47 34.90
N SER A 264 3.89 28.64 34.15
CA SER A 264 4.73 29.86 34.11
C SER A 264 5.28 30.18 32.70
N VAL A 265 5.25 31.48 32.37
CA VAL A 265 5.45 32.23 31.10
C VAL A 265 6.90 32.82 31.03
N CYS A 266 7.60 33.08 29.89
CA CYS A 266 7.60 34.25 28.95
C CYS A 266 8.93 34.17 28.10
N THR A 267 9.15 34.72 26.89
CA THR A 267 9.11 36.15 26.44
C THR A 267 9.19 36.37 24.90
N ASP A 268 8.46 37.40 24.44
CA ASP A 268 8.66 38.48 23.42
C ASP A 268 9.14 38.26 21.96
N GLU A 269 8.22 38.53 21.00
CA GLU A 269 8.32 39.55 19.93
C GLU A 269 6.89 39.91 19.42
N SER A 270 6.54 41.20 19.32
CA SER A 270 5.30 41.79 18.73
C SER A 270 3.95 41.06 18.89
N ASN A 271 3.71 40.36 20.00
CA ASN A 271 2.51 39.55 20.15
C ASN A 271 1.36 40.31 20.81
N ALA A 272 0.14 39.94 20.41
CA ALA A 272 -1.06 40.29 21.16
C ALA A 272 -0.87 39.89 22.64
N PRO A 273 -1.34 40.68 23.62
CA PRO A 273 -1.12 40.41 25.03
C PRO A 273 -1.52 38.97 25.41
N ASP A 274 -0.69 38.29 26.20
CA ASP A 274 -0.94 36.91 26.67
C ASP A 274 -2.32 36.77 27.35
N SER A 275 -2.82 37.84 27.96
CA SER A 275 -4.17 37.89 28.54
C SER A 275 -5.27 37.70 27.51
N ILE A 276 -5.12 38.26 26.30
CA ILE A 276 -6.07 38.10 25.20
C ILE A 276 -5.99 36.67 24.66
N ILE A 277 -4.79 36.17 24.40
CA ILE A 277 -4.57 34.80 23.88
C ILE A 277 -5.16 33.77 24.83
N LYS A 278 -4.96 33.93 26.14
CA LYS A 278 -5.52 33.04 27.16
C LYS A 278 -7.05 33.02 27.14
N VAL A 279 -7.69 34.19 27.08
CA VAL A 279 -9.16 34.29 27.01
C VAL A 279 -9.69 33.68 25.71
N LEU A 280 -9.01 33.91 24.58
CA LEU A 280 -9.35 33.28 23.30
C LEU A 280 -9.27 31.76 23.36
N ALA A 281 -8.21 31.21 23.98
CA ALA A 281 -8.04 29.77 24.13
C ALA A 281 -9.10 29.13 25.05
N GLU A 282 -9.43 29.77 26.17
CA GLU A 282 -10.34 29.23 27.18
C GLU A 282 -11.82 29.35 26.76
N ASP A 283 -12.24 30.53 26.26
CA ASP A 283 -13.66 30.84 26.05
C ASP A 283 -14.09 30.75 24.58
N TYR A 284 -13.16 30.84 23.65
CA TYR A 284 -13.43 30.92 22.21
C TYR A 284 -12.74 29.78 21.44
N SER A 285 -12.54 28.63 22.08
CA SER A 285 -11.98 27.41 21.45
C SER A 285 -12.80 26.86 20.28
N SER A 286 -14.05 27.29 20.13
CA SER A 286 -14.92 26.96 18.99
C SER A 286 -14.90 28.02 17.88
N GLY A 287 -13.96 28.97 17.95
CA GLY A 287 -13.77 30.03 16.96
C GLY A 287 -14.23 31.40 17.46
N PHE A 288 -13.56 32.44 16.97
CA PHE A 288 -13.82 33.83 17.28
C PHE A 288 -14.20 34.62 16.01
N ILE A 289 -15.21 35.48 16.11
CA ILE A 289 -15.63 36.36 15.00
C ILE A 289 -15.25 37.79 15.35
N PHE A 290 -14.55 38.49 14.46
CA PHE A 290 -14.21 39.91 14.64
C PHE A 290 -15.38 40.83 14.27
N ASN A 291 -16.45 40.77 15.05
CA ASN A 291 -17.57 41.72 15.00
C ASN A 291 -17.59 42.63 16.24
N ALA A 292 -18.32 43.75 16.16
CA ALA A 292 -18.33 44.77 17.21
C ALA A 292 -18.74 44.22 18.60
N THR A 293 -19.66 43.27 18.66
CA THR A 293 -20.13 42.67 19.92
C THR A 293 -19.08 41.75 20.53
N ALA A 294 -18.51 40.83 19.74
CA ALA A 294 -17.50 39.89 20.20
C ALA A 294 -16.20 40.59 20.62
N VAL A 295 -15.77 41.62 19.87
CA VAL A 295 -14.61 42.43 20.23
C VAL A 295 -14.84 43.17 21.55
N ARG A 296 -16.03 43.74 21.77
CA ARG A 296 -16.35 44.41 23.05
C ARG A 296 -16.32 43.42 24.22
N LEU A 297 -16.93 42.24 24.06
CA LEU A 297 -16.92 41.20 25.10
C LEU A 297 -15.50 40.72 25.42
N LEU A 298 -14.65 40.55 24.41
CA LEU A 298 -13.25 40.18 24.59
C LEU A 298 -12.47 41.31 25.30
N SER A 299 -12.70 42.57 24.94
CA SER A 299 -12.10 43.75 25.58
C SER A 299 -12.52 43.86 27.06
N ASP A 300 -13.82 43.72 27.35
CA ASP A 300 -14.36 43.75 28.71
C ASP A 300 -13.77 42.64 29.60
N LYS A 301 -13.58 41.44 29.04
CA LYS A 301 -13.08 40.27 29.79
C LYS A 301 -11.57 40.31 30.01
N THR A 302 -10.82 40.84 29.06
CA THR A 302 -9.36 40.94 29.13
C THR A 302 -8.90 42.21 29.85
N GLY A 303 -9.76 43.23 29.95
CA GLY A 303 -9.40 44.56 30.46
C GLY A 303 -8.50 45.35 29.51
N VAL A 304 -8.35 44.91 28.26
CA VAL A 304 -7.48 45.52 27.24
C VAL A 304 -8.34 46.12 26.14
N GLU A 305 -8.05 47.36 25.71
CA GLU A 305 -8.72 47.98 24.57
C GLU A 305 -8.28 47.29 23.26
N ILE A 306 -9.25 46.82 22.48
CA ILE A 306 -9.01 46.08 21.23
C ILE A 306 -9.39 46.97 20.04
N ASP A 307 -8.50 47.91 19.73
CA ASP A 307 -8.65 48.84 18.61
C ASP A 307 -8.47 48.13 17.23
N ALA A 308 -8.58 48.90 16.15
CA ALA A 308 -8.46 48.36 14.79
C ALA A 308 -7.07 47.76 14.51
N ASN A 309 -6.02 48.29 15.13
CA ASN A 309 -4.66 47.80 14.97
C ASN A 309 -4.47 46.45 15.69
N MET A 310 -4.96 46.34 16.93
CA MET A 310 -4.96 45.09 17.69
C MET A 310 -5.76 44.00 16.97
N GLN A 311 -6.91 44.34 16.39
CA GLN A 311 -7.67 43.40 15.57
C GLN A 311 -6.88 42.93 14.34
N ALA A 312 -6.15 43.82 13.68
CA ALA A 312 -5.30 43.44 12.55
C ALA A 312 -4.17 42.49 12.98
N THR A 313 -3.51 42.76 14.11
CA THR A 313 -2.49 41.88 14.70
C THR A 313 -3.07 40.51 15.03
N LEU A 314 -4.22 40.45 15.71
CA LEU A 314 -4.88 39.18 16.05
C LEU A 314 -5.30 38.40 14.79
N LYS A 315 -5.85 39.07 13.78
CA LYS A 315 -6.21 38.43 12.49
C LYS A 315 -5.01 37.88 11.73
N GLN A 316 -3.83 38.45 11.91
CA GLN A 316 -2.58 37.91 11.33
C GLN A 316 -2.05 36.72 12.13
N ALA A 317 -2.27 36.70 13.45
CA ALA A 317 -1.81 35.64 14.34
C ALA A 317 -2.76 34.44 14.44
N MET A 318 -4.01 34.58 13.97
CA MET A 318 -5.05 33.55 14.03
C MET A 318 -5.35 32.98 12.64
N PHE A 319 -5.55 31.66 12.57
CA PHE A 319 -6.03 30.98 11.37
C PHE A 319 -7.48 31.38 11.08
N ARG A 320 -7.76 31.83 9.85
CA ARG A 320 -9.11 32.17 9.38
C ARG A 320 -9.68 31.00 8.57
N ARG A 321 -10.82 30.48 9.00
CA ARG A 321 -11.61 29.47 8.29
C ARG A 321 -12.50 30.12 7.21
N SER A 322 -12.95 29.32 6.24
CA SER A 322 -13.82 29.75 5.13
C SER A 322 -15.09 30.48 5.55
N ASP A 323 -15.61 30.27 6.76
CA ASP A 323 -16.82 30.91 7.31
C ASP A 323 -16.53 32.16 8.17
N ASP A 324 -15.33 32.73 8.07
CA ASP A 324 -14.87 33.91 8.83
C ASP A 324 -14.72 33.71 10.34
N LEU A 325 -14.69 32.45 10.80
CA LEU A 325 -14.22 32.12 12.14
C LEU A 325 -12.69 32.14 12.20
N TYR A 326 -12.17 32.69 13.29
CA TYR A 326 -10.75 32.74 13.59
C TYR A 326 -10.41 31.82 14.74
N PHE A 327 -9.35 31.04 14.58
CA PHE A 327 -8.87 30.08 15.57
C PHE A 327 -7.42 30.39 15.94
N LEU A 328 -7.06 30.16 17.20
CA LEU A 328 -5.66 30.10 17.56
C LEU A 328 -5.04 28.86 16.90
N PRO A 329 -3.81 28.93 16.37
CA PRO A 329 -3.17 27.79 15.70
C PRO A 329 -3.12 26.55 16.58
N ASP A 330 -2.81 26.74 17.87
CA ASP A 330 -2.73 25.67 18.88
C ASP A 330 -4.08 25.00 19.19
N VAL A 331 -5.20 25.66 18.85
CA VAL A 331 -6.55 25.07 18.93
C VAL A 331 -6.84 24.19 17.72
N VAL A 332 -6.21 24.47 16.57
CA VAL A 332 -6.32 23.67 15.35
C VAL A 332 -5.46 22.41 15.47
N ALA A 333 -4.19 22.57 15.86
CA ALA A 333 -3.24 21.50 16.08
C ALA A 333 -2.17 21.97 17.07
N ASP A 334 -1.62 21.10 17.91
CA ASP A 334 -0.50 21.49 18.78
C ASP A 334 0.75 21.89 17.98
N VAL A 335 1.67 22.61 18.63
CA VAL A 335 2.89 23.13 17.99
C VAL A 335 3.73 22.01 17.36
N GLU A 336 3.84 20.87 18.03
CA GLU A 336 4.58 19.70 17.50
C GLU A 336 3.95 19.19 16.20
N THR A 337 2.62 19.10 16.14
CA THR A 337 1.88 18.68 14.95
C THR A 337 2.02 19.71 13.82
N GLN A 338 1.94 21.01 14.13
CA GLN A 338 2.16 22.08 13.15
C GLN A 338 3.56 21.97 12.51
N GLU A 339 4.60 21.80 13.32
CA GLU A 339 5.98 21.62 12.85
C GLU A 339 6.11 20.35 12.00
N ARG A 340 5.51 19.24 12.45
CA ARG A 340 5.53 17.97 11.69
C ARG A 340 4.85 18.08 10.33
N ILE A 341 3.76 18.84 10.22
CA ILE A 341 3.09 19.10 8.94
C ILE A 341 4.04 19.84 7.99
N ILE A 342 4.67 20.91 8.47
CA ILE A 342 5.61 21.73 7.69
C ILE A 342 6.80 20.88 7.26
N ASP A 343 7.43 20.17 8.19
CA ASP A 343 8.60 19.32 7.92
C ASP A 343 8.30 18.21 6.93
N PHE A 344 7.12 17.58 7.04
CA PHE A 344 6.74 16.54 6.10
C PHE A 344 6.46 17.12 4.71
N ALA A 345 5.73 18.23 4.62
CA ALA A 345 5.47 18.91 3.36
C ALA A 345 6.77 19.37 2.68
N ASP A 346 7.73 19.91 3.45
CA ASP A 346 9.04 20.31 2.96
C ASP A 346 9.81 19.12 2.38
N ARG A 347 9.80 17.95 3.05
CA ARG A 347 10.41 16.73 2.50
C ARG A 347 9.77 16.31 1.18
N LEU A 348 8.44 16.41 1.05
CA LEU A 348 7.75 16.08 -0.20
C LEU A 348 8.10 17.07 -1.32
N LEU A 349 8.20 18.37 -1.01
CA LEU A 349 8.61 19.39 -1.97
C LEU A 349 10.07 19.22 -2.40
N ASP A 350 10.96 18.86 -1.48
CA ASP A 350 12.36 18.61 -1.80
C ASP A 350 12.52 17.35 -2.66
N GLU A 351 11.73 16.31 -2.41
CA GLU A 351 11.82 15.04 -3.15
C GLU A 351 11.11 15.05 -4.51
N TYR A 352 9.96 15.73 -4.63
CA TYR A 352 9.09 15.66 -5.81
C TYR A 352 8.78 17.02 -6.44
N GLY A 353 9.14 18.13 -5.79
CA GLY A 353 8.82 19.50 -6.24
C GLY A 353 7.34 19.91 -6.05
N CYS A 354 6.45 18.94 -5.84
CA CYS A 354 5.04 19.13 -5.53
C CYS A 354 4.44 17.92 -4.81
N PHE A 355 3.27 18.11 -4.22
CA PHE A 355 2.49 17.03 -3.60
C PHE A 355 0.99 17.34 -3.64
N GLU A 356 0.18 16.30 -3.48
CA GLU A 356 -1.27 16.41 -3.38
C GLU A 356 -1.68 16.81 -1.96
N VAL A 357 -2.43 17.90 -1.81
CA VAL A 357 -2.84 18.42 -0.49
C VAL A 357 -3.71 17.41 0.27
N SER A 358 -4.50 16.62 -0.47
CA SER A 358 -5.33 15.54 0.08
C SER A 358 -4.52 14.43 0.76
N GLU A 359 -3.37 14.04 0.20
CA GLU A 359 -2.51 13.00 0.80
C GLU A 359 -1.80 13.55 2.05
N LEU A 360 -1.41 14.83 2.04
CA LEU A 360 -0.91 15.50 3.25
C LEU A 360 -1.99 15.55 4.34
N TYR A 361 -3.22 15.93 3.98
CA TYR A 361 -4.35 15.97 4.90
C TYR A 361 -4.65 14.59 5.49
N ALA A 362 -4.73 13.56 4.65
CA ALA A 362 -5.00 12.18 5.07
C ALA A 362 -3.98 11.66 6.08
N PHE A 363 -2.72 12.14 6.00
CA PHE A 363 -1.67 11.76 6.95
C PHE A 363 -1.85 12.38 8.34
N PHE A 364 -2.46 13.58 8.43
CA PHE A 364 -2.56 14.35 9.67
C PHE A 364 -3.98 14.51 10.22
N ILE A 365 -5.01 14.04 9.51
CA ILE A 365 -6.42 14.27 9.88
C ILE A 365 -6.74 13.89 11.33
N ASP A 366 -6.16 12.80 11.85
CA ASP A 366 -6.37 12.32 13.22
C ASP A 366 -5.68 13.20 14.30
N ASN A 367 -4.78 14.09 13.87
CA ASN A 367 -4.04 15.02 14.73
C ASN A 367 -4.60 16.45 14.67
N LEU A 368 -5.66 16.68 13.88
CA LEU A 368 -6.28 17.99 13.73
C LEU A 368 -7.59 18.06 14.51
N ASN A 369 -7.93 19.25 14.97
CA ASN A 369 -9.23 19.51 15.58
C ASN A 369 -10.31 19.52 14.50
N GLU A 370 -11.17 18.48 14.48
CA GLU A 370 -12.28 18.31 13.53
C GLU A 370 -13.27 19.48 13.49
N LYS A 371 -13.35 20.29 14.55
CA LYS A 371 -14.21 21.49 14.58
C LYS A 371 -13.59 22.66 13.84
N CYS A 372 -12.27 22.69 13.73
CA CYS A 372 -11.52 23.71 13.01
C CYS A 372 -11.33 23.32 11.55
N ILE A 373 -10.97 22.05 11.31
CA ILE A 373 -10.69 21.47 9.99
C ILE A 373 -11.69 20.35 9.72
N ASP A 374 -12.80 20.71 9.09
CA ASP A 374 -13.91 19.82 8.73
C ASP A 374 -13.87 19.35 7.25
N ASP A 375 -13.04 19.98 6.43
CA ASP A 375 -12.82 19.62 5.04
C ASP A 375 -11.40 19.93 4.53
N LEU A 376 -11.15 19.55 3.28
CA LEU A 376 -9.87 19.73 2.60
C LEU A 376 -9.56 21.21 2.31
N GLU A 377 -10.57 22.05 2.09
CA GLU A 377 -10.39 23.47 1.78
C GLU A 377 -9.88 24.22 3.02
N ASN A 378 -10.46 23.93 4.18
CA ASN A 378 -10.03 24.46 5.46
C ASN A 378 -8.64 23.93 5.85
N PHE A 379 -8.32 22.68 5.52
CA PHE A 379 -6.95 22.17 5.70
C PHE A 379 -5.94 22.90 4.81
N GLU A 380 -6.26 23.12 3.53
CA GLU A 380 -5.40 23.87 2.61
C GLU A 380 -5.15 25.29 3.14
N ALA A 381 -6.19 25.99 3.58
CA ALA A 381 -6.07 27.33 4.17
C ALA A 381 -5.22 27.32 5.45
N PHE A 382 -5.34 26.29 6.29
CA PHE A 382 -4.53 26.15 7.48
C PHE A 382 -3.06 25.88 7.14
N TYR A 383 -2.80 25.01 6.18
CA TYR A 383 -1.46 24.74 5.67
C TYR A 383 -0.82 26.02 5.10
N GLU A 384 -1.54 26.79 4.29
CA GLU A 384 -1.06 28.08 3.77
C GLU A 384 -0.78 29.10 4.88
N PHE A 385 -1.56 29.06 5.97
CA PHE A 385 -1.36 29.92 7.13
C PHE A 385 -0.08 29.57 7.91
N ILE A 386 0.19 28.28 8.17
CA ILE A 386 1.38 27.87 8.93
C ILE A 386 2.65 27.83 8.07
N ASN A 387 2.52 27.59 6.75
CA ASN A 387 3.65 27.42 5.86
C ASN A 387 4.17 28.76 5.31
N LYS A 388 5.45 29.05 5.56
CA LYS A 388 6.08 30.33 5.21
C LYS A 388 6.92 30.30 3.93
N ARG A 389 7.02 29.18 3.22
CA ARG A 389 7.97 28.97 2.11
C ARG A 389 7.50 29.44 0.72
N GLY A 390 6.45 30.25 0.63
CA GLY A 390 5.94 30.75 -0.66
C GLY A 390 5.43 29.64 -1.58
N VAL A 391 4.99 28.53 -1.00
CA VAL A 391 4.33 27.42 -1.68
C VAL A 391 2.99 27.91 -2.21
N ARG A 392 2.62 27.45 -3.41
CA ARG A 392 1.33 27.79 -4.02
C ARG A 392 0.51 26.53 -4.21
N CYS A 393 -0.75 26.58 -3.80
CA CYS A 393 -1.74 25.55 -4.09
C CYS A 393 -2.48 25.87 -5.40
N VAL A 394 -2.54 24.91 -6.32
CA VAL A 394 -3.20 25.05 -7.63
C VAL A 394 -4.08 23.84 -7.92
N GLY A 395 -5.18 24.05 -8.65
CA GLY A 395 -6.00 22.95 -9.15
C GLY A 395 -5.39 22.32 -10.40
N SER A 396 -5.24 21.00 -10.43
CA SER A 396 -4.87 20.23 -11.61
C SER A 396 -5.47 18.83 -11.53
N ASN A 397 -5.94 18.28 -12.65
CA ASN A 397 -6.48 16.92 -12.73
C ASN A 397 -7.59 16.60 -11.70
N GLY A 398 -8.38 17.61 -11.31
CA GLY A 398 -9.44 17.46 -10.32
C GLY A 398 -8.96 17.46 -8.86
N THR A 399 -7.67 17.66 -8.60
CA THR A 399 -7.09 17.71 -7.26
C THR A 399 -6.34 19.02 -6.98
N ARG A 400 -5.99 19.26 -5.70
CA ARG A 400 -5.24 20.41 -5.21
C ARG A 400 -3.77 20.01 -5.03
N ILE A 401 -2.90 20.70 -5.76
CA ILE A 401 -1.45 20.46 -5.76
C ILE A 401 -0.72 21.62 -5.13
N ALA A 402 0.01 21.35 -4.05
CA ALA A 402 0.98 22.27 -3.47
C ALA A 402 2.31 22.15 -4.21
N ARG A 403 2.89 23.28 -4.64
CA ARG A 403 4.13 23.29 -5.42
C ARG A 403 5.03 24.50 -5.15
N VAL A 404 6.31 24.32 -5.41
CA VAL A 404 7.25 25.45 -5.54
C VAL A 404 6.98 26.23 -6.84
N GLN A 405 7.25 27.54 -6.82
CA GLN A 405 6.93 28.42 -7.95
C GLN A 405 7.96 28.39 -9.09
N SER A 406 9.09 27.71 -8.90
CA SER A 406 10.21 27.68 -9.85
C SER A 406 9.93 26.92 -11.16
N LYS A 407 9.03 25.93 -11.13
CA LYS A 407 8.64 25.11 -12.29
C LYS A 407 7.14 25.18 -12.52
N SER A 408 6.67 25.02 -13.75
CA SER A 408 5.24 24.84 -14.04
C SER A 408 4.75 23.47 -13.57
N ILE A 409 3.43 23.32 -13.38
CA ILE A 409 2.85 22.02 -13.00
C ILE A 409 3.15 20.92 -14.03
N ARG A 410 3.18 21.30 -15.32
CA ARG A 410 3.49 20.40 -16.42
C ARG A 410 4.93 19.89 -16.35
N GLU A 411 5.90 20.78 -16.08
CA GLU A 411 7.30 20.38 -15.91
C GLU A 411 7.49 19.45 -14.72
N LEU A 412 6.81 19.73 -13.61
CA LEU A 412 6.83 18.86 -12.43
C LEU A 412 6.24 17.48 -12.72
N PHE A 413 5.13 17.40 -13.46
CA PHE A 413 4.54 16.12 -13.85
C PHE A 413 5.41 15.33 -14.85
N LEU A 414 6.15 16.02 -15.73
CA LEU A 414 7.17 15.38 -16.57
C LEU A 414 8.33 14.81 -15.75
N ASP A 415 8.80 15.55 -14.74
CA ASP A 415 9.85 15.07 -13.82
C ASP A 415 9.36 13.84 -13.04
N ILE A 416 8.12 13.87 -12.53
CA ILE A 416 7.51 12.73 -11.82
C ILE A 416 7.36 11.53 -12.76
N ALA A 417 6.83 11.73 -13.98
CA ALA A 417 6.71 10.67 -14.98
C ALA A 417 8.05 10.01 -15.30
N SER A 418 9.11 10.81 -15.43
CA SER A 418 10.47 10.32 -15.65
C SER A 418 10.96 9.47 -14.48
N LYS A 419 10.74 9.93 -13.24
CA LYS A 419 11.08 9.19 -12.02
C LYS A 419 10.28 7.88 -11.90
N VAL A 420 9.00 7.87 -12.31
CA VAL A 420 8.16 6.66 -12.36
C VAL A 420 8.72 5.63 -13.33
N ILE A 421 9.14 6.07 -14.54
CA ILE A 421 9.76 5.20 -15.54
C ILE A 421 11.09 4.63 -15.03
N GLU A 422 11.94 5.45 -14.42
CA GLU A 422 13.21 5.04 -13.82
C GLU A 422 12.99 3.95 -12.76
N ILE A 423 12.08 4.19 -11.81
CA ILE A 423 11.75 3.22 -10.76
C ILE A 423 11.19 1.93 -11.37
N ALA A 424 10.29 2.02 -12.35
CA ALA A 424 9.73 0.85 -13.00
C ALA A 424 10.83 -0.02 -13.62
N ASN A 425 11.80 0.58 -14.32
CA ASN A 425 12.91 -0.13 -14.94
C ASN A 425 13.92 -0.68 -13.93
N ASP A 426 14.40 0.18 -13.03
CA ASP A 426 15.58 -0.10 -12.21
C ASP A 426 15.24 -0.94 -10.97
N GLU A 427 14.07 -0.69 -10.35
CA GLU A 427 13.65 -1.39 -9.14
C GLU A 427 12.71 -2.58 -9.43
N TYR A 428 11.95 -2.51 -10.55
CA TYR A 428 10.84 -3.44 -10.81
C TYR A 428 10.93 -4.15 -12.18
N SER A 429 12.11 -4.19 -12.81
CA SER A 429 12.34 -4.92 -14.08
C SER A 429 11.35 -4.58 -15.20
N GLY A 430 10.88 -3.33 -15.23
CA GLY A 430 9.91 -2.83 -16.19
C GLY A 430 8.44 -3.11 -15.86
N VAL A 431 8.10 -3.74 -14.72
CA VAL A 431 6.72 -4.01 -14.30
C VAL A 431 6.44 -3.56 -12.87
N VAL A 432 5.69 -2.47 -12.68
CA VAL A 432 5.34 -1.95 -11.36
C VAL A 432 3.83 -2.00 -11.13
N SER A 433 3.38 -2.57 -10.00
CA SER A 433 1.96 -2.53 -9.62
C SER A 433 1.55 -1.17 -9.10
N GLU A 434 0.27 -0.80 -9.22
CA GLU A 434 -0.25 0.48 -8.69
C GLU A 434 0.02 0.67 -7.18
N ASP A 435 -0.12 -0.39 -6.37
CA ASP A 435 0.19 -0.36 -4.93
C ASP A 435 1.67 -0.08 -4.64
N ASP A 436 2.58 -0.75 -5.36
CA ASP A 436 4.02 -0.54 -5.21
C ASP A 436 4.43 0.86 -5.64
N LEU A 437 3.79 1.39 -6.69
CA LEU A 437 3.99 2.77 -7.10
C LEU A 437 3.50 3.75 -6.04
N ARG A 438 2.30 3.55 -5.48
CA ARG A 438 1.76 4.40 -4.41
C ARG A 438 2.67 4.41 -3.18
N ASN A 439 3.20 3.24 -2.79
CA ASN A 439 4.15 3.15 -1.68
C ASN A 439 5.44 3.93 -1.95
N ARG A 440 5.89 4.00 -3.21
CA ARG A 440 7.09 4.73 -3.59
C ARG A 440 6.86 6.23 -3.76
N PHE A 441 5.63 6.63 -4.02
CA PHE A 441 5.19 8.00 -4.25
C PHE A 441 4.07 8.40 -3.29
N PRO A 442 4.34 8.48 -1.96
CA PRO A 442 3.33 8.80 -0.96
C PRO A 442 2.78 10.22 -1.07
N ALA A 443 3.41 11.08 -1.88
CA ALA A 443 2.96 12.44 -2.16
C ALA A 443 1.70 12.51 -3.04
N PHE A 444 1.31 11.41 -3.68
CA PHE A 444 0.30 11.40 -4.74
C PHE A 444 -0.68 10.25 -4.58
N SER A 445 -1.96 10.52 -4.83
CA SER A 445 -2.97 9.48 -4.93
C SER A 445 -2.73 8.58 -6.14
N ALA A 446 -3.31 7.37 -6.10
CA ALA A 446 -3.28 6.46 -7.23
C ALA A 446 -3.94 7.05 -8.49
N GLU A 447 -4.99 7.87 -8.32
CA GLU A 447 -5.70 8.53 -9.42
C GLU A 447 -4.84 9.59 -10.11
N LEU A 448 -4.13 10.40 -9.33
CA LEU A 448 -3.22 11.40 -9.86
C LEU A 448 -2.02 10.72 -10.56
N LEU A 449 -1.40 9.71 -9.95
CA LEU A 449 -0.32 8.95 -10.57
C LEU A 449 -0.77 8.32 -11.90
N ALA A 450 -1.95 7.68 -11.93
CA ALA A 450 -2.50 7.11 -13.15
C ALA A 450 -2.71 8.18 -14.24
N SER A 451 -3.15 9.38 -13.86
CA SER A 451 -3.33 10.51 -14.77
C SER A 451 -1.99 11.03 -15.30
N ILE A 452 -0.99 11.18 -14.44
CA ILE A 452 0.37 11.60 -14.82
C ILE A 452 0.97 10.58 -15.78
N ILE A 453 0.88 9.28 -15.46
CA ILE A 453 1.42 8.22 -16.32
C ILE A 453 0.77 8.25 -17.70
N LYS A 454 -0.57 8.33 -17.73
CA LYS A 454 -1.33 8.33 -18.98
C LYS A 454 -0.95 9.50 -19.90
N GLU A 455 -0.66 10.67 -19.33
CA GLU A 455 -0.40 11.89 -20.10
C GLU A 455 1.08 12.12 -20.41
N TYR A 456 1.98 11.72 -19.50
CA TYR A 456 3.40 12.09 -19.54
C TYR A 456 4.37 10.91 -19.60
N ALA A 457 3.95 9.69 -19.27
CA ALA A 457 4.79 8.50 -19.30
C ALA A 457 4.35 7.53 -20.41
N GLU A 458 4.43 7.99 -21.67
CA GLU A 458 3.96 7.17 -22.80
C GLU A 458 4.62 5.79 -22.82
N GLU A 459 5.89 5.67 -22.40
CA GLU A 459 6.66 4.41 -22.34
C GLU A 459 6.01 3.31 -21.51
N LEU A 460 5.11 3.66 -20.58
CA LEU A 460 4.40 2.73 -19.74
C LEU A 460 3.01 2.40 -20.29
N VAL A 461 2.67 1.11 -20.20
CA VAL A 461 1.39 0.54 -20.62
C VAL A 461 0.66 0.04 -19.38
N LYS A 462 -0.57 0.53 -19.17
CA LYS A 462 -1.44 0.02 -18.11
C LYS A 462 -1.98 -1.35 -18.51
N THR A 463 -1.80 -2.34 -17.64
CA THR A 463 -2.15 -3.74 -17.87
C THR A 463 -2.68 -4.38 -16.57
N GLU A 464 -3.23 -5.58 -16.66
CA GLU A 464 -3.69 -6.34 -15.51
C GLU A 464 -2.97 -7.70 -15.48
N ILE A 465 -2.31 -8.02 -14.36
CA ILE A 465 -1.63 -9.30 -14.13
C ILE A 465 -2.18 -9.91 -12.85
N ASN A 466 -2.76 -11.11 -12.91
CA ASN A 466 -3.37 -11.78 -11.75
C ASN A 466 -4.44 -10.93 -11.03
N GLY A 467 -5.22 -10.13 -11.76
CA GLY A 467 -6.22 -9.23 -11.16
C GLY A 467 -5.63 -7.94 -10.57
N ILE A 468 -4.33 -7.71 -10.73
CA ILE A 468 -3.61 -6.55 -10.18
C ILE A 468 -3.25 -5.60 -11.32
N THR A 469 -3.68 -4.36 -11.18
CA THR A 469 -3.32 -3.26 -12.09
C THR A 469 -1.82 -2.96 -12.00
N CYS A 470 -1.16 -3.01 -13.16
CA CYS A 470 0.28 -2.78 -13.31
C CYS A 470 0.59 -1.82 -14.46
N TYR A 471 1.71 -1.12 -14.36
CA TYR A 471 2.31 -0.33 -15.42
C TYR A 471 3.56 -1.05 -15.92
N GLN A 472 3.59 -1.37 -17.21
CA GLN A 472 4.66 -2.14 -17.85
C GLN A 472 5.35 -1.33 -18.93
N THR A 473 6.68 -1.40 -19.02
CA THR A 473 7.39 -0.96 -20.22
C THR A 473 7.10 -1.91 -21.38
N LEU A 474 7.27 -1.43 -22.61
CA LEU A 474 6.99 -2.25 -23.82
C LEU A 474 7.84 -3.54 -23.87
N ASP A 475 9.07 -3.49 -23.38
CA ASP A 475 9.97 -4.64 -23.32
C ASP A 475 9.64 -5.63 -22.20
N ALA A 476 8.90 -5.18 -21.19
CA ALA A 476 8.45 -6.00 -20.08
C ALA A 476 7.13 -6.73 -20.32
N LEU A 477 6.44 -6.48 -21.44
CA LEU A 477 5.18 -7.15 -21.82
C LEU A 477 5.30 -8.68 -22.01
N GLY A 478 6.51 -9.24 -21.92
CA GLY A 478 6.74 -10.68 -21.94
C GLY A 478 6.68 -11.30 -23.33
N LEU A 479 6.99 -10.50 -24.36
CA LEU A 479 7.11 -10.98 -25.74
C LEU A 479 8.24 -12.02 -25.87
N PRO A 480 8.13 -12.98 -26.81
CA PRO A 480 9.20 -13.93 -27.09
C PRO A 480 10.50 -13.20 -27.48
N ASP A 481 11.65 -13.74 -27.08
CA ASP A 481 12.96 -13.15 -27.41
C ASP A 481 13.17 -13.01 -28.94
N GLU A 482 12.57 -13.91 -29.73
CA GLU A 482 12.60 -13.96 -31.20
C GLU A 482 11.46 -13.13 -31.85
N PHE A 483 10.76 -12.28 -31.10
CA PHE A 483 9.61 -11.55 -31.62
C PHE A 483 9.98 -10.61 -32.79
N SER A 484 11.14 -9.98 -32.74
CA SER A 484 11.66 -9.13 -33.84
C SER A 484 11.75 -9.92 -35.14
N ASP A 485 12.36 -11.11 -35.09
CA ASP A 485 12.53 -11.98 -36.27
C ASP A 485 11.17 -12.51 -36.76
N THR A 486 10.30 -12.88 -35.82
CA THR A 486 8.92 -13.30 -36.12
C THR A 486 8.15 -12.20 -36.85
N LEU A 487 8.30 -10.95 -36.44
CA LEU A 487 7.65 -9.80 -37.07
C LEU A 487 8.15 -9.59 -38.50
N VAL A 488 9.45 -9.72 -38.74
CA VAL A 488 10.05 -9.65 -40.09
C VAL A 488 9.50 -10.75 -41.00
N GLU A 489 9.47 -12.00 -40.52
CA GLU A 489 8.93 -13.12 -41.29
C GLU A 489 7.45 -12.93 -41.63
N VAL A 490 6.65 -12.43 -40.68
CA VAL A 490 5.24 -12.14 -40.89
C VAL A 490 5.07 -11.04 -41.94
N LEU A 491 5.86 -9.97 -41.89
CA LEU A 491 5.78 -8.90 -42.89
C LEU A 491 6.15 -9.40 -44.29
N ALA A 492 7.22 -10.20 -44.43
CA ALA A 492 7.61 -10.80 -45.70
C ALA A 492 6.50 -11.70 -46.27
N GLN A 493 5.86 -12.53 -45.42
CA GLN A 493 4.73 -13.36 -45.84
C GLN A 493 3.52 -12.54 -46.29
N LEU A 494 3.24 -11.40 -45.64
CA LEU A 494 2.16 -10.52 -46.06
C LEU A 494 2.47 -9.89 -47.43
N ASP A 495 3.72 -9.49 -47.66
CA ASP A 495 4.16 -8.93 -48.94
C ASP A 495 4.05 -9.98 -50.07
N ASP A 496 4.48 -11.22 -49.83
CA ASP A 496 4.35 -12.35 -50.77
C ASP A 496 2.88 -12.65 -51.14
N LEU A 497 1.97 -12.44 -50.19
CA LEU A 497 0.53 -12.61 -50.37
C LEU A 497 -0.15 -11.36 -50.96
N GLY A 498 0.57 -10.27 -51.16
CA GLY A 498 0.03 -8.98 -51.61
C GLY A 498 -0.94 -8.34 -50.61
N LEU A 499 -0.82 -8.66 -49.33
CA LEU A 499 -1.66 -8.14 -48.26
C LEU A 499 -1.03 -6.90 -47.64
N THR A 500 -1.80 -5.81 -47.54
CA THR A 500 -1.32 -4.59 -46.87
C THR A 500 -1.22 -4.82 -45.35
N PRO A 501 -0.09 -4.52 -44.69
CA PRO A 501 0.07 -4.66 -43.24
C PRO A 501 -0.68 -3.57 -42.47
N SER A 502 -2.02 -3.65 -42.49
CA SER A 502 -2.88 -2.88 -41.59
C SER A 502 -2.85 -3.47 -40.18
N GLU A 503 -3.35 -2.72 -39.19
CA GLU A 503 -3.40 -3.17 -37.79
C GLU A 503 -4.10 -4.52 -37.62
N GLU A 504 -5.25 -4.70 -38.25
CA GLU A 504 -6.02 -5.94 -38.18
C GLU A 504 -5.30 -7.11 -38.86
N VAL A 505 -4.71 -6.85 -40.04
CA VAL A 505 -3.97 -7.87 -40.80
C VAL A 505 -2.74 -8.33 -40.04
N LEU A 506 -1.96 -7.38 -39.52
CA LEU A 506 -0.73 -7.66 -38.80
C LEU A 506 -1.02 -8.35 -37.45
N HIS A 507 -2.05 -7.90 -36.73
CA HIS A 507 -2.53 -8.58 -35.52
C HIS A 507 -2.95 -10.02 -35.81
N THR A 508 -3.72 -10.24 -36.88
CA THR A 508 -4.19 -11.58 -37.28
C THR A 508 -3.01 -12.49 -37.64
N ALA A 509 -2.06 -11.99 -38.44
CA ALA A 509 -0.91 -12.77 -38.87
C ALA A 509 0.01 -13.14 -37.70
N LEU A 510 0.30 -12.20 -36.80
CA LEU A 510 1.06 -12.46 -35.57
C LEU A 510 0.33 -13.46 -34.67
N SER A 511 -0.99 -13.33 -34.54
CA SER A 511 -1.80 -14.25 -33.72
C SER A 511 -1.74 -15.69 -34.25
N LEU A 512 -1.83 -15.85 -35.57
CA LEU A 512 -1.70 -17.16 -36.22
C LEU A 512 -0.29 -17.73 -36.08
N ARG A 513 0.74 -16.88 -36.24
CA ARG A 513 2.15 -17.31 -36.13
C ARG A 513 2.52 -17.74 -34.72
N LEU A 514 2.01 -17.05 -33.70
CA LEU A 514 2.30 -17.32 -32.29
C LEU A 514 1.32 -18.32 -31.66
N GLY A 515 0.22 -18.67 -32.34
CA GLY A 515 -0.78 -19.61 -31.84
C GLY A 515 -1.64 -19.06 -30.69
N VAL A 516 -1.68 -17.73 -30.52
CA VAL A 516 -2.39 -17.03 -29.43
C VAL A 516 -3.11 -15.82 -30.00
N ASN A 517 -4.13 -15.29 -29.31
CA ASN A 517 -4.64 -13.96 -29.66
C ASN A 517 -3.61 -12.92 -29.20
N PHE A 518 -2.84 -12.34 -30.13
CA PHE A 518 -1.67 -11.53 -29.79
C PHE A 518 -1.99 -10.34 -28.87
N LYS A 519 -3.01 -9.54 -29.18
CA LYS A 519 -3.38 -8.37 -28.37
C LYS A 519 -3.88 -8.79 -26.99
N ALA A 520 -4.69 -9.84 -26.92
CA ALA A 520 -5.22 -10.33 -25.65
C ALA A 520 -4.15 -11.01 -24.78
N GLU A 521 -3.28 -11.83 -25.36
CA GLU A 521 -2.23 -12.56 -24.64
C GLU A 521 -1.24 -11.61 -23.97
N TYR A 522 -0.83 -10.55 -24.68
CA TYR A 522 0.14 -9.57 -24.18
C TYR A 522 -0.50 -8.31 -23.59
N ASN A 523 -1.80 -8.36 -23.27
CA ASN A 523 -2.56 -7.27 -22.64
C ASN A 523 -2.38 -5.91 -23.31
N ILE A 524 -2.39 -5.87 -24.65
CA ILE A 524 -2.20 -4.62 -25.40
C ILE A 524 -3.54 -3.84 -25.39
N PRO A 525 -3.62 -2.68 -24.71
CA PRO A 525 -4.90 -2.06 -24.38
C PRO A 525 -5.53 -1.30 -25.55
N ASP A 526 -4.72 -0.76 -26.45
CA ASP A 526 -5.17 0.05 -27.56
C ASP A 526 -4.25 -0.03 -28.79
N ASP A 527 -4.77 0.46 -29.90
CA ASP A 527 -4.07 0.49 -31.18
C ASP A 527 -2.84 1.41 -31.16
N ARG A 528 -2.85 2.46 -30.34
CA ARG A 528 -1.69 3.35 -30.19
C ARG A 528 -0.50 2.58 -29.60
N THR A 529 -0.75 1.80 -28.55
CA THR A 529 0.23 0.93 -27.90
C THR A 529 0.69 -0.16 -28.84
N TYR A 530 -0.24 -0.80 -29.56
CA TYR A 530 0.07 -1.79 -30.57
C TYR A 530 1.02 -1.24 -31.64
N ARG A 531 0.72 -0.06 -32.21
CA ARG A 531 1.57 0.58 -33.22
C ARG A 531 2.98 0.86 -32.70
N ARG A 532 3.07 1.41 -31.49
CA ARG A 532 4.36 1.70 -30.83
C ARG A 532 5.16 0.43 -30.63
N LEU A 533 4.54 -0.63 -30.12
CA LEU A 533 5.17 -1.93 -29.95
C LEU A 533 5.77 -2.44 -31.26
N ILE A 534 4.98 -2.47 -32.34
CA ILE A 534 5.43 -2.92 -33.66
C ILE A 534 6.60 -2.06 -34.16
N ALA A 535 6.52 -0.73 -34.01
CA ALA A 535 7.58 0.17 -34.44
C ALA A 535 8.87 0.02 -33.61
N THR A 536 8.76 -0.26 -32.31
CA THR A 536 9.90 -0.48 -31.41
C THR A 536 10.63 -1.80 -31.72
N TYR A 537 9.87 -2.85 -32.08
CA TYR A 537 10.42 -4.18 -32.30
C TYR A 537 10.83 -4.47 -33.75
N TYR A 538 10.32 -3.73 -34.74
CA TYR A 538 10.80 -3.84 -36.11
C TYR A 538 12.13 -3.12 -36.29
N LYS A 539 13.20 -3.89 -36.53
CA LYS A 539 14.58 -3.37 -36.65
C LYS A 539 15.24 -3.64 -38.00
N ASP A 540 14.48 -4.17 -38.97
CA ASP A 540 15.02 -4.60 -40.26
C ASP A 540 14.82 -3.58 -41.39
N ALA A 541 15.44 -3.82 -42.54
CA ALA A 541 15.30 -3.04 -43.75
C ALA A 541 14.28 -3.69 -44.72
N PRO A 542 13.51 -2.90 -45.48
CA PRO A 542 13.45 -1.44 -45.48
C PRO A 542 12.77 -0.87 -44.23
N LYS A 543 13.09 0.38 -43.86
CA LYS A 543 12.46 1.04 -42.71
C LYS A 543 10.96 1.15 -42.95
N ARG A 544 10.17 0.86 -41.91
CA ARG A 544 8.70 0.95 -41.95
C ARG A 544 8.18 1.86 -40.85
N GLU A 545 7.12 2.59 -41.15
CA GLU A 545 6.43 3.44 -40.19
C GLU A 545 4.91 3.36 -40.35
N TRP A 546 4.19 3.76 -39.30
CA TRP A 546 2.73 3.78 -39.32
C TRP A 546 2.21 5.03 -40.05
N LYS A 547 1.51 4.82 -41.18
CA LYS A 547 0.81 5.86 -41.95
C LYS A 547 -0.64 5.45 -42.19
N TYR A 548 -1.59 6.27 -41.72
CA TYR A 548 -3.04 6.01 -41.89
C TYR A 548 -3.49 4.59 -41.47
N GLY A 549 -2.95 4.07 -40.36
CA GLY A 549 -3.27 2.73 -39.85
C GLY A 549 -2.58 1.57 -40.60
N LYS A 550 -1.59 1.87 -41.44
CA LYS A 550 -0.80 0.88 -42.19
C LYS A 550 0.66 0.98 -41.82
N PHE A 551 1.31 -0.16 -41.63
CA PHE A 551 2.75 -0.23 -41.41
C PHE A 551 3.45 -0.37 -42.75
N ALA A 552 3.86 0.78 -43.31
CA ALA A 552 4.31 0.89 -44.68
C ALA A 552 5.79 1.29 -44.75
N GLU A 553 6.45 0.92 -45.84
CA GLU A 553 7.83 1.31 -46.11
C GLU A 553 7.98 2.82 -46.21
N VAL A 554 9.03 3.35 -45.59
CA VAL A 554 9.45 4.74 -45.74
C VAL A 554 10.19 4.82 -47.08
N LEU A 555 9.51 5.40 -48.08
CA LEU A 555 10.17 5.80 -49.31
C LEU A 555 11.00 7.05 -49.00
N ASP A 556 12.32 6.95 -49.12
CA ASP A 556 13.25 8.09 -49.00
C ASP A 556 12.97 9.18 -50.05
#